data_AF-A0A919PFW9-F1
#
_entry.id   AF-A0A919PFW9-F1
#
_cell.length_a   1.000
_cell.length_b   1.000
_cell.length_c   1.000
_cell.angle_alpha   90.00
_cell.angle_beta   90.00
_cell.angle_gamma   90.00
#
_symmetry.space_group_name_H-M   'P 1'
#
loop_
_entity.id
_entity.type
_entity.pdbx_description
1 polymer ?
#
loop_
_entity_poly.entity_id
_entity_poly.type
_entity_poly.pdbx_seq_one_letter_code
_entity_poly.pdbx_strand_id
1 'polypeptide(L)'
;MDTAELLGLHPSTLRLLRSAATLDPDFHLLDLVRLMRCPATALLPAIQEAAARGLLVRAGDELRFASREVRATLRAAAPAPPHEDRAGGWDLLSEQERRIAQMVGRALTNRQIASRIGRSPYTVNYHLRRIFRKLGIVSRVELAFLAHRQERSDGPLTADPR
;
A
#
# COMPACT_ATOMS: atom_id res chain seq x y z
N MET A 1 -25.47 -7.20 -9.32
CA MET A 1 -24.73 -8.34 -9.91
C MET A 1 -23.33 -8.31 -9.37
N ASP A 2 -22.97 -9.32 -8.58
CA ASP A 2 -21.70 -9.34 -7.86
C ASP A 2 -20.56 -9.67 -8.83
N THR A 3 -19.48 -8.87 -8.81
CA THR A 3 -18.28 -9.10 -9.64
C THR A 3 -17.66 -10.50 -9.44
N ALA A 4 -18.00 -11.17 -8.34
CA ALA A 4 -17.64 -12.55 -8.03
C ALA A 4 -18.25 -13.58 -8.98
N GLU A 5 -19.53 -13.43 -9.34
CA GLU A 5 -20.25 -14.40 -10.19
C GLU A 5 -19.81 -14.32 -11.65
N LEU A 6 -19.46 -13.13 -12.13
CA LEU A 6 -19.00 -12.91 -13.51
C LEU A 6 -17.61 -13.49 -13.79
N LEU A 7 -16.77 -13.66 -12.76
CA LEU A 7 -15.42 -14.20 -12.90
C LEU A 7 -15.31 -15.66 -12.42
N GLY A 8 -16.33 -16.23 -11.76
CA GLY A 8 -16.28 -17.59 -11.21
C GLY A 8 -15.09 -17.81 -10.29
N LEU A 9 -14.74 -16.80 -9.48
CA LEU A 9 -13.63 -16.86 -8.53
C LEU A 9 -14.14 -17.29 -7.16
N HIS A 10 -13.34 -18.07 -6.44
CA HIS A 10 -13.67 -18.41 -5.07
C HIS A 10 -13.75 -17.13 -4.19
N PRO A 11 -14.69 -17.03 -3.23
CA PRO A 11 -14.85 -15.83 -2.39
C PRO A 11 -13.58 -15.42 -1.63
N SER A 12 -12.77 -16.39 -1.20
CA SER A 12 -11.47 -16.11 -0.55
C SER A 12 -10.47 -15.47 -1.52
N THR A 13 -10.47 -15.89 -2.78
CA THR A 13 -9.62 -15.34 -3.86
C THR A 13 -10.02 -13.92 -4.18
N LEU A 14 -11.32 -13.64 -4.29
CA LEU A 14 -11.80 -12.27 -4.50
C LEU A 14 -11.43 -11.36 -3.32
N ARG A 15 -11.56 -11.84 -2.08
CA ARG A 15 -11.14 -11.09 -0.88
C ARG A 15 -9.65 -10.80 -0.90
N LEU A 16 -8.82 -11.80 -1.22
CA LEU A 16 -7.38 -11.64 -1.38
C LEU A 16 -7.05 -10.59 -2.44
N LEU A 17 -7.68 -10.66 -3.61
CA LEU A 17 -7.45 -9.74 -4.73
C LEU A 17 -7.87 -8.30 -4.39
N ARG A 18 -8.99 -8.10 -3.70
CA ARG A 18 -9.42 -6.77 -3.22
C ARG A 18 -8.41 -6.20 -2.22
N SER A 19 -7.94 -7.00 -1.26
CA SER A 19 -6.91 -6.59 -0.32
C SER A 19 -5.56 -6.33 -1.01
N ALA A 20 -5.13 -7.19 -1.93
CA ALA A 20 -3.90 -7.01 -2.70
C ALA A 20 -3.91 -5.72 -3.52
N ALA A 21 -5.08 -5.32 -4.03
CA ALA A 21 -5.22 -4.12 -4.85
C ALA A 21 -4.94 -2.81 -4.08
N THR A 22 -5.00 -2.85 -2.73
CA THR A 22 -4.66 -1.69 -1.88
C THR A 22 -3.17 -1.53 -1.62
N LEU A 23 -2.36 -2.58 -1.84
CA LEU A 23 -0.89 -2.57 -1.68
C LEU A 23 -0.21 -1.78 -2.81
N ASP A 24 1.12 -1.81 -2.93
CA ASP A 24 1.85 -1.27 -4.09
C ASP A 24 1.67 -2.16 -5.35
N PRO A 25 1.96 -1.66 -6.58
CA PRO A 25 1.79 -2.41 -7.84
C PRO A 25 2.45 -3.79 -7.84
N ASP A 26 3.66 -3.83 -7.29
CA ASP A 26 4.44 -5.02 -7.00
C ASP A 26 4.52 -5.12 -5.45
N PHE A 27 4.15 -6.28 -4.90
CA PHE A 27 4.01 -6.48 -3.45
C PHE A 27 4.47 -7.90 -3.06
N HIS A 28 4.94 -8.07 -1.83
CA HIS A 28 5.33 -9.41 -1.36
C HIS A 28 4.16 -10.17 -0.75
N LEU A 29 4.27 -11.49 -0.74
CA LEU A 29 3.36 -12.37 0.01
C LEU A 29 3.27 -11.98 1.49
N LEU A 30 4.38 -11.54 2.09
CA LEU A 30 4.41 -11.10 3.48
C LEU A 30 3.53 -9.87 3.74
N ASP A 31 3.37 -8.98 2.75
CA ASP A 31 2.50 -7.82 2.89
C ASP A 31 1.03 -8.24 2.92
N LEU A 32 0.66 -9.26 2.14
CA LEU A 32 -0.66 -9.89 2.19
C LEU A 32 -0.93 -10.60 3.51
N VAL A 33 0.04 -11.36 4.02
CA VAL A 33 -0.05 -12.05 5.33
C VAL A 33 -0.33 -11.04 6.45
N ARG A 34 0.39 -9.91 6.44
CA ARG A 34 0.20 -8.84 7.42
C ARG A 34 -1.16 -8.18 7.29
N LEU A 35 -1.57 -7.82 6.07
CA LEU A 35 -2.84 -7.16 5.80
C LEU A 35 -4.04 -8.06 6.13
N MET A 36 -4.00 -9.31 5.68
CA MET A 36 -5.08 -10.28 5.87
C MET A 36 -5.08 -10.92 7.27
N ARG A 37 -4.02 -10.70 8.06
CA ARG A 37 -3.81 -11.24 9.41
C ARG A 37 -4.00 -12.77 9.48
N CYS A 38 -3.45 -13.49 8.50
CA CYS A 38 -3.55 -14.95 8.41
C CYS A 38 -2.24 -15.56 7.86
N PRO A 39 -1.94 -16.84 8.15
CA PRO A 39 -0.68 -17.45 7.74
C PRO A 39 -0.59 -17.58 6.22
N ALA A 40 0.64 -17.57 5.69
CA ALA A 40 0.90 -17.67 4.25
C ALA A 40 0.25 -18.91 3.62
N THR A 41 0.23 -20.04 4.34
CA THR A 41 -0.39 -21.30 3.90
C THR A 41 -1.88 -21.16 3.64
N ALA A 42 -2.60 -20.31 4.38
CA ALA A 42 -4.02 -20.05 4.17
C ALA A 42 -4.29 -19.22 2.90
N LEU A 43 -3.29 -18.47 2.42
CA LEU A 43 -3.39 -17.65 1.21
C LEU A 43 -3.00 -18.42 -0.06
N LEU A 44 -2.26 -19.52 0.06
CA LEU A 44 -1.73 -20.26 -1.10
C LEU A 44 -2.80 -20.70 -2.10
N PRO A 45 -3.95 -21.29 -1.71
CA PRO A 45 -4.96 -21.71 -2.68
C PRO A 45 -5.52 -20.53 -3.49
N ALA A 46 -5.75 -19.40 -2.81
CA ALA A 46 -6.24 -18.18 -3.44
C ALA A 46 -5.22 -17.55 -4.39
N ILE A 47 -3.94 -17.58 -4.03
CA ILE A 47 -2.85 -17.10 -4.91
C ILE A 47 -2.72 -18.00 -6.13
N GLN A 48 -2.79 -19.32 -5.95
CA GLN A 48 -2.74 -20.29 -7.04
C GLN A 48 -3.91 -20.11 -8.00
N GLU A 49 -5.12 -19.94 -7.50
CA GLU A 49 -6.30 -19.67 -8.33
C GLU A 49 -6.15 -18.35 -9.10
N ALA A 50 -5.77 -17.25 -8.42
CA ALA A 50 -5.54 -15.96 -9.06
C ALA A 50 -4.44 -16.03 -10.14
N ALA A 51 -3.38 -16.80 -9.90
CA ALA A 51 -2.32 -17.02 -10.88
C ALA A 51 -2.80 -17.86 -12.07
N ALA A 52 -3.57 -18.93 -11.82
CA ALA A 52 -4.15 -19.77 -12.86
C ALA A 52 -5.13 -19.00 -13.76
N ARG A 53 -5.81 -18.00 -13.21
CA ARG A 53 -6.68 -17.07 -13.96
C ARG A 53 -5.92 -15.90 -14.60
N GLY A 54 -4.60 -15.86 -14.48
CA GLY A 54 -3.77 -14.79 -15.03
C GLY A 54 -4.02 -13.43 -14.41
N LEU A 55 -4.55 -13.36 -13.18
CA LEU A 55 -4.85 -12.10 -12.48
C LEU A 55 -3.64 -11.61 -11.69
N LEU A 56 -2.87 -12.54 -11.13
CA LEU A 56 -1.59 -12.28 -10.47
C LEU A 56 -0.46 -12.99 -11.21
N VAL A 57 0.67 -12.31 -11.34
CA VAL A 57 1.90 -12.88 -11.89
C VAL A 57 3.03 -12.68 -10.90
N ARG A 58 3.95 -13.66 -10.88
CA ARG A 58 5.16 -13.60 -10.07
C ARG A 58 6.21 -12.77 -10.80
N ALA A 59 6.84 -11.84 -10.08
CA ALA A 59 7.96 -11.02 -10.55
C ALA A 59 9.12 -11.17 -9.55
N GLY A 60 9.93 -12.22 -9.73
CA GLY A 60 10.92 -12.63 -8.72
C GLY A 60 10.23 -13.05 -7.41
N ASP A 61 10.58 -12.40 -6.31
CA ASP A 61 10.00 -12.62 -4.98
C ASP A 61 8.72 -11.81 -4.71
N GLU A 62 8.30 -10.99 -5.68
CA GLU A 62 7.10 -10.16 -5.62
C GLU A 62 5.96 -10.76 -6.44
N LEU A 63 4.74 -10.37 -6.09
CA LEU A 63 3.51 -10.61 -6.81
C LEU A 63 3.03 -9.29 -7.38
N ARG A 64 2.50 -9.30 -8.59
CA ARG A 64 1.90 -8.13 -9.23
C ARG A 64 0.64 -8.50 -9.97
N PHE A 65 -0.25 -7.53 -10.15
CA PHE A 65 -1.41 -7.73 -11.01
C PHE A 65 -0.99 -7.79 -12.48
N ALA A 66 -1.58 -8.73 -13.22
CA ALA A 66 -1.33 -8.83 -14.66
C ALA A 66 -1.87 -7.64 -15.44
N SER A 67 -3.00 -7.07 -14.99
CA SER A 67 -3.63 -5.87 -15.57
C SER A 67 -3.78 -4.78 -14.52
N ARG A 68 -3.44 -3.55 -14.92
CA ARG A 68 -3.60 -2.36 -14.09
C ARG A 68 -5.07 -1.99 -13.93
N GLU A 69 -5.88 -2.24 -14.95
CA GLU A 69 -7.31 -1.99 -15.00
C GLU A 69 -8.05 -2.89 -14.01
N VAL A 70 -7.76 -4.20 -14.04
CA VAL A 70 -8.31 -5.18 -13.10
C VAL A 70 -8.01 -4.77 -11.65
N ARG A 71 -6.76 -4.38 -11.39
CA ARG A 71 -6.35 -3.89 -10.07
C ARG A 71 -7.10 -2.62 -9.66
N ALA A 72 -7.27 -1.65 -10.56
CA ALA A 72 -7.98 -0.42 -10.26
C ALA A 72 -9.45 -0.68 -9.90
N THR A 73 -10.12 -1.55 -10.66
CA THR A 73 -11.51 -1.97 -10.39
C THR A 73 -11.63 -2.67 -9.04
N LEU A 74 -10.73 -3.61 -8.73
CA LEU A 74 -10.73 -4.32 -7.44
C LEU A 74 -10.46 -3.40 -6.27
N ARG A 75 -9.58 -2.41 -6.44
CA ARG A 75 -9.29 -1.41 -5.41
C ARG A 75 -10.48 -0.50 -5.15
N ALA A 76 -11.19 -0.07 -6.19
CA ALA A 76 -12.40 0.74 -6.04
C ALA A 76 -13.52 -0.02 -5.30
N ALA A 77 -13.56 -1.34 -5.46
CA ALA A 77 -14.49 -2.23 -4.76
C ALA A 77 -14.00 -2.71 -3.37
N ALA A 78 -12.78 -2.37 -2.97
CA ALA A 78 -12.24 -2.77 -1.67
C ALA A 78 -12.79 -1.84 -0.56
N PRO A 79 -13.17 -2.39 0.61
CA PRO A 79 -13.52 -1.55 1.75
C PRO A 79 -12.30 -0.70 2.15
N ALA A 80 -12.54 0.58 2.49
CA ALA A 80 -11.50 1.45 2.99
C ALA A 80 -10.88 0.84 4.26
N PRO A 81 -9.53 0.83 4.40
CA PRO A 81 -8.90 0.23 5.57
C PRO A 81 -9.32 0.99 6.85
N PRO A 82 -9.58 0.27 7.97
CA PRO A 82 -9.88 0.90 9.24
C PRO A 82 -8.64 1.64 9.75
N HIS A 83 -8.75 2.96 9.90
CA HIS A 83 -7.71 3.79 10.49
C HIS A 83 -7.81 3.73 12.02
N GLU A 84 -6.98 2.91 12.67
CA GLU A 84 -6.72 3.06 14.10
C GLU A 84 -5.71 4.20 14.31
N ASP A 85 -6.06 5.14 15.19
CA ASP A 85 -5.29 6.32 15.57
C ASP A 85 -3.88 5.97 16.09
N ARG A 86 -2.91 5.81 15.20
CA ARG A 86 -1.49 5.66 15.56
C ARG A 86 -0.78 7.00 15.48
N ALA A 87 -1.13 7.88 16.41
CA ALA A 87 -0.52 9.21 16.52
C ALA A 87 0.98 9.22 16.89
N GLY A 88 1.57 8.09 17.30
CA GLY A 88 2.98 8.00 17.69
C GLY A 88 3.97 7.50 16.63
N GLY A 89 3.53 7.21 15.40
CA GLY A 89 4.40 6.57 14.39
C GLY A 89 5.37 7.52 13.68
N TRP A 90 5.01 8.79 13.53
CA TRP A 90 5.72 9.72 12.63
C TRP A 90 7.13 10.08 13.10
N ASP A 91 7.34 10.11 14.42
CA ASP A 91 8.63 10.39 15.04
C ASP A 91 9.64 9.26 14.85
N LEU A 92 9.18 8.04 14.54
CA LEU A 92 10.05 6.89 14.26
C LEU A 92 10.74 6.97 12.89
N LEU A 93 10.25 7.85 12.00
CA LEU A 93 10.81 8.03 10.66
C LEU A 93 12.10 8.86 10.73
N SER A 94 13.11 8.47 9.94
CA SER A 94 14.26 9.35 9.71
C SER A 94 13.83 10.60 8.92
N GLU A 95 14.68 11.63 8.89
CA GLU A 95 14.41 12.84 8.09
C GLU A 95 14.15 12.52 6.61
N GLN A 96 14.97 11.65 6.03
CA GLN A 96 14.79 11.20 4.65
C GLN A 96 13.47 10.42 4.46
N GLU A 97 13.10 9.59 5.43
CA GLU A 97 11.85 8.83 5.41
C GLU A 97 10.62 9.76 5.54
N ARG A 98 10.69 10.78 6.40
CA ARG A 98 9.66 11.83 6.50
C ARG A 98 9.51 12.58 5.18
N ARG A 99 10.62 12.96 4.54
CA ARG A 99 10.60 13.65 3.25
C ARG A 99 9.93 12.80 2.16
N ILE A 100 10.25 11.51 2.11
CA ILE A 100 9.60 10.55 1.18
C ILE A 100 8.11 10.41 1.51
N ALA A 101 7.73 10.30 2.79
CA ALA A 101 6.34 10.19 3.22
C ALA A 101 5.51 11.44 2.88
N GLN A 102 6.07 12.64 3.06
CA GLN A 102 5.43 13.90 2.64
C GLN A 102 5.23 13.97 1.12
N MET A 103 6.23 13.53 0.33
CA MET A 103 6.07 13.44 -1.13
C MET A 103 4.96 12.44 -1.53
N VAL A 104 4.77 11.36 -0.78
CA VAL A 104 3.66 10.42 -0.97
C VAL A 104 2.32 11.09 -0.65
N GLY A 105 2.24 11.88 0.44
CA GLY A 105 1.07 12.70 0.77
C GLY A 105 0.66 13.62 -0.37
N ARG A 106 1.63 14.21 -1.07
CA ARG A 106 1.41 15.03 -2.27
C ARG A 106 1.08 14.23 -3.55
N ALA A 107 0.77 12.95 -3.42
CA ALA A 107 0.43 12.04 -4.51
C ALA A 107 1.50 11.86 -5.60
N LEU A 108 2.78 12.12 -5.31
CA LEU A 108 3.86 11.84 -6.27
C LEU A 108 3.99 10.34 -6.47
N THR A 109 4.44 9.91 -7.65
CA THR A 109 4.78 8.50 -7.95
C THR A 109 6.21 8.16 -7.49
N ASN A 110 6.54 6.87 -7.37
CA ASN A 110 7.91 6.44 -7.02
C ASN A 110 8.95 6.97 -8.01
N ARG A 111 8.61 7.08 -9.31
CA ARG A 111 9.49 7.70 -10.33
C ARG A 111 9.70 9.19 -10.08
N GLN A 112 8.63 9.93 -9.78
CA GLN A 112 8.74 11.37 -9.48
C GLN A 112 9.47 11.65 -8.16
N ILE A 113 9.32 10.77 -7.17
CA ILE A 113 10.07 10.83 -5.91
C ILE A 113 11.55 10.56 -6.18
N ALA A 114 11.84 9.48 -6.92
CA ALA A 114 13.19 9.08 -7.32
C ALA A 114 13.95 10.23 -8.00
N SER A 115 13.32 10.88 -8.98
CA SER A 115 13.87 12.06 -9.65
C SER A 115 14.18 13.22 -8.69
N ARG A 116 13.34 13.46 -7.67
CA ARG A 116 13.53 14.55 -6.70
C ARG A 116 14.64 14.28 -5.68
N ILE A 117 14.89 13.02 -5.33
CA ILE A 117 15.91 12.65 -4.35
C ILE A 117 17.20 12.10 -4.97
N GLY A 118 17.30 12.10 -6.30
CA GLY A 118 18.47 11.56 -7.01
C GLY A 118 18.70 10.07 -6.77
N ARG A 119 17.63 9.28 -6.67
CA ARG A 119 17.69 7.82 -6.44
C ARG A 119 16.89 7.06 -7.48
N SER A 120 17.02 5.73 -7.51
CA SER A 120 16.21 4.90 -8.39
C SER A 120 14.79 4.71 -7.84
N PRO A 121 13.77 4.43 -8.68
CA PRO A 121 12.43 4.07 -8.23
C PRO A 121 12.41 2.83 -7.31
N TYR A 122 13.36 1.90 -7.53
CA TYR A 122 13.56 0.73 -6.67
C TYR A 122 13.99 1.12 -5.25
N THR A 123 14.94 2.05 -5.14
CA THR A 123 15.38 2.57 -3.84
C THR A 123 14.24 3.30 -3.11
N VAL A 124 13.38 4.02 -3.83
CA VAL A 124 12.18 4.63 -3.22
C VAL A 124 11.24 3.57 -2.68
N ASN A 125 10.99 2.49 -3.45
CA ASN A 125 10.17 1.38 -2.98
C ASN A 125 10.76 0.72 -1.72
N TYR A 126 12.09 0.54 -1.67
CA TYR A 126 12.79 0.07 -0.46
C TYR A 126 12.52 0.96 0.76
N HIS A 127 12.65 2.29 0.60
CA HIS A 127 12.34 3.23 1.69
C HIS A 127 10.87 3.15 2.12
N LEU A 128 9.93 3.05 1.17
CA LEU A 128 8.50 2.94 1.47
C LEU A 128 8.18 1.69 2.29
N ARG A 129 8.74 0.54 1.94
CA ARG A 129 8.59 -0.70 2.74
C ARG A 129 9.04 -0.51 4.19
N ARG A 130 10.15 0.21 4.39
CA ARG A 130 10.68 0.50 5.73
C ARG A 130 9.78 1.48 6.50
N ILE A 131 9.26 2.51 5.83
CA ILE A 131 8.28 3.46 6.38
C ILE A 131 7.00 2.72 6.78
N PHE A 132 6.46 1.89 5.90
CA PHE A 132 5.25 1.10 6.17
C PHE A 132 5.41 0.25 7.41
N ARG A 133 6.55 -0.45 7.53
CA ARG A 133 6.88 -1.24 8.73
C ARG A 133 6.98 -0.38 9.99
N LYS A 134 7.62 0.79 9.92
CA LYS A 134 7.76 1.70 11.07
C LYS A 134 6.42 2.27 11.53
N LEU A 135 5.52 2.55 10.60
CA LEU A 135 4.20 3.10 10.89
C LEU A 135 3.13 2.02 11.14
N GLY A 136 3.46 0.75 10.92
CA GLY A 136 2.53 -0.37 11.01
C GLY A 136 1.40 -0.33 9.99
N ILE A 137 1.62 0.33 8.85
CA ILE A 137 0.69 0.43 7.72
C ILE A 137 1.15 -0.51 6.61
N VAL A 138 0.29 -0.77 5.63
CA VAL A 138 0.62 -1.68 4.52
C VAL A 138 0.42 -1.04 3.15
N SER A 139 -0.16 0.15 3.10
CA SER A 139 -0.48 0.81 1.83
C SER A 139 0.09 2.23 1.71
N ARG A 140 0.39 2.59 0.47
CA ARG A 140 0.70 3.98 0.09
C ARG A 140 -0.44 4.94 0.43
N VAL A 141 -1.69 4.47 0.38
CA VAL A 141 -2.87 5.29 0.68
C VAL A 141 -2.91 5.67 2.14
N GLU A 142 -2.71 4.69 3.03
CA GLU A 142 -2.60 4.97 4.47
C GLU A 142 -1.44 5.93 4.74
N LEU A 143 -0.30 5.76 4.06
CA LEU A 143 0.82 6.70 4.19
C LEU A 143 0.44 8.11 3.76
N ALA A 144 -0.27 8.25 2.64
CA ALA A 144 -0.72 9.55 2.14
C ALA A 144 -1.69 10.23 3.11
N PHE A 145 -2.63 9.48 3.68
CA PHE A 145 -3.56 9.97 4.69
C PHE A 145 -2.83 10.44 5.97
N LEU A 146 -1.91 9.63 6.48
CA LEU A 146 -1.09 10.00 7.65
C LEU A 146 -0.21 11.23 7.38
N ALA A 147 0.38 11.32 6.18
CA ALA A 147 1.18 12.47 5.77
C ALA A 147 0.37 13.77 5.76
N HIS A 148 -0.85 13.74 5.21
CA HIS A 148 -1.75 14.91 5.21
C HIS A 148 -2.16 15.32 6.62
N ARG A 149 -2.38 14.36 7.52
CA ARG A 149 -2.68 14.67 8.93
C ARG A 149 -1.48 15.36 9.60
N GLN A 150 -0.26 14.92 9.32
CA GLN A 150 0.94 15.53 9.89
C GLN A 150 1.17 16.96 9.38
N GLU A 151 0.96 17.23 8.08
CA GLU A 151 1.08 18.60 7.53
C GLU A 151 0.15 19.60 8.25
N ARG A 152 -0.98 19.13 8.79
CA ARG A 152 -1.90 19.96 9.59
C ARG A 152 -1.44 20.15 11.04
N SER A 153 -0.72 19.17 11.59
CA SER A 153 -0.16 19.23 12.96
C SER A 153 1.14 20.04 13.03
N ASP A 154 1.94 20.07 11.96
CA ASP A 154 3.14 20.91 11.82
C ASP A 154 2.83 22.35 11.34
N GLY A 155 1.56 22.74 11.26
CA GLY A 155 1.13 24.12 11.00
C GLY A 155 1.63 25.07 12.12
N PRO A 156 2.07 26.30 11.79
CA PRO A 156 2.94 27.05 12.67
C PRO A 156 2.25 27.47 13.97
N LEU A 157 2.83 27.04 15.09
CA LEU A 157 2.60 27.60 16.43
C LEU A 157 3.28 28.98 16.55
N THR A 158 3.03 29.89 15.60
CA THR A 158 3.35 31.31 15.71
C THR A 158 2.05 32.11 15.64
N ALA A 159 1.27 32.01 16.71
CA ALA A 159 0.46 33.12 17.17
C ALA A 159 1.31 33.87 18.20
N ASP A 160 1.97 34.92 17.72
CA ASP A 160 2.64 35.95 18.52
C ASP A 160 1.61 36.60 19.47
N PRO A 161 1.92 36.83 20.76
CA PRO A 161 1.00 37.45 21.70
C PRO A 161 0.98 38.97 21.46
N ARG A 162 -0.21 39.52 21.29
CA ARG A 162 -0.47 40.95 21.51
C ARG A 162 -1.66 41.10 22.42
#